data_AF-A0A2E8D3W3-F1
#
_entry.id   AF-A0A2E8D3W3-F1
#
_cell.length_a   1.000
_cell.length_b   1.000
_cell.length_c   1.000
_cell.angle_alpha   90.00
_cell.angle_beta   90.00
_cell.angle_gamma   90.00
#
_symmetry.space_group_name_H-M   'P 1'
#
loop_
_entity.id
_entity.type
_entity.pdbx_description
1 polymer ?
#
loop_
_entity_poly.entity_id
_entity_poly.type
_entity_poly.pdbx_seq_one_letter_code
_entity_poly.pdbx_strand_id
1 'polypeptide(L)'
;MSGSLVTIAKDVKIKVEFNPAEVAAYRLLGYENRLMTSAEFNNDKKDAGEIGAGHAVTALYEIVPKKAKPKLTAVTDDLKYQRVATPVEPPKELTEAAKTGELLTLSLRYKQPDEDESTLREFVVENEERAFDDASADFRFAASVASFGMQLRNSKYRGSTSFAAIAETAASAISDDPQGHRTEFIDLVRRASKLMSRASE
;
A
#
# COMPACT_ATOMS: atom_id res chain seq x y z
N MET A 1 -30.50 1.91 7.83
CA MET A 1 -29.98 1.48 9.16
C MET A 1 -28.78 2.35 9.47
N SER A 2 -28.87 3.18 10.51
CA SER A 2 -27.76 4.01 10.97
C SER A 2 -26.77 3.10 11.69
N GLY A 3 -25.67 2.72 11.04
CA GLY A 3 -24.61 1.93 11.68
C GLY A 3 -23.90 2.81 12.70
N SER A 4 -24.10 2.55 13.99
CA SER A 4 -23.23 3.10 15.03
C SER A 4 -21.84 2.52 14.82
N LEU A 5 -20.87 3.38 14.50
CA LEU A 5 -19.47 2.98 14.40
C LEU A 5 -19.01 2.67 15.82
N VAL A 6 -18.86 1.37 16.13
CA VAL A 6 -18.31 0.93 17.40
C VAL A 6 -16.80 1.09 17.30
N THR A 7 -16.28 2.23 17.78
CA THR A 7 -14.84 2.52 17.76
C THR A 7 -14.11 1.58 18.70
N ILE A 8 -13.16 0.82 18.17
CA ILE A 8 -12.30 -0.10 18.92
C ILE A 8 -10.90 0.47 19.15
N ALA A 9 -10.52 1.49 18.38
CA ALA A 9 -9.26 2.21 18.56
C ALA A 9 -9.41 3.67 18.10
N LYS A 10 -8.91 4.59 18.92
CA LYS A 10 -8.89 6.03 18.68
C LYS A 10 -7.46 6.50 18.34
N ASP A 11 -7.35 7.67 17.71
CA ASP A 11 -6.09 8.33 17.36
C ASP A 11 -5.08 7.40 16.66
N VAL A 12 -5.57 6.57 15.74
CA VAL A 12 -4.75 5.55 15.09
C VAL A 12 -3.77 6.18 14.12
N LYS A 13 -2.49 5.95 14.39
CA LYS A 13 -1.35 6.42 13.61
C LYS A 13 -0.56 5.22 13.12
N ILE A 14 -0.26 5.22 11.84
CA ILE A 14 0.55 4.18 11.19
C ILE A 14 1.79 4.84 10.63
N LYS A 15 2.95 4.25 10.93
CA LYS A 15 4.23 4.59 10.32
C LYS A 15 4.85 3.30 9.77
N VAL A 16 5.35 3.39 8.55
CA VAL A 16 6.14 2.33 7.91
C VAL A 16 7.55 2.86 7.72
N GLU A 17 8.53 2.09 8.18
CA GLU A 17 9.95 2.40 8.01
C GLU A 17 10.61 1.25 7.26
N PHE A 18 11.06 1.51 6.04
CA PHE A 18 11.76 0.52 5.22
C PHE A 18 13.24 0.48 5.57
N ASN A 19 13.82 -0.71 5.56
CA ASN A 19 15.25 -0.88 5.78
C ASN A 19 16.04 -0.41 4.55
N PRO A 20 16.88 0.64 4.65
CA PRO A 20 17.68 1.17 3.54
C PRO A 20 18.79 0.21 3.06
N ALA A 21 19.06 -0.89 3.77
CA ALA A 21 19.91 -1.97 3.29
C ALA A 21 19.22 -2.86 2.24
N GLU A 22 17.89 -3.03 2.35
CA GLU A 22 17.10 -3.92 1.48
C GLU A 22 16.26 -3.15 0.45
N VAL A 23 15.83 -1.92 0.76
CA VAL A 23 14.97 -1.08 -0.10
C VAL A 23 15.69 0.20 -0.50
N ALA A 24 15.83 0.43 -1.81
CA ALA A 24 16.46 1.62 -2.38
C ALA A 24 15.50 2.81 -2.53
N ALA A 25 14.24 2.53 -2.84
CA ALA A 25 13.18 3.53 -2.98
C ALA A 25 11.82 2.89 -2.72
N TYR A 26 10.84 3.69 -2.32
CA TYR A 26 9.47 3.22 -2.13
C TYR A 26 8.45 4.33 -2.40
N ARG A 27 7.20 3.94 -2.66
CA ARG A 27 6.07 4.85 -2.80
C ARG A 27 4.79 4.23 -2.27
N LEU A 28 4.02 5.01 -1.51
CA LEU A 28 2.66 4.69 -1.12
C LEU A 28 1.70 4.91 -2.29
N LEU A 29 0.92 3.90 -2.67
CA LEU A 29 -0.03 3.97 -3.78
C LEU A 29 -1.39 4.48 -3.31
N GLY A 30 -1.89 5.57 -3.92
CA GLY A 30 -3.26 6.06 -3.76
C GLY A 30 -3.53 6.92 -2.51
N TYR A 31 -2.58 7.01 -1.60
CA TYR A 31 -2.66 7.83 -0.37
C TYR A 31 -1.42 8.71 -0.17
N GLU A 32 -0.79 9.14 -1.27
CA GLU A 32 0.46 9.90 -1.28
C GLU A 32 0.40 11.17 -0.39
N ASN A 33 -0.79 11.77 -0.27
CA ASN A 33 -1.02 12.99 0.50
C ASN A 33 -1.19 12.77 2.02
N ARG A 34 -1.13 11.52 2.51
CA ARG A 34 -1.30 11.19 3.94
C ARG A 34 0.00 10.78 4.63
N LEU A 35 1.15 10.93 3.98
CA LEU A 35 2.44 10.71 4.62
C LEU A 35 2.62 11.69 5.78
N MET A 36 2.93 11.14 6.95
CA MET A 36 3.07 11.87 8.20
C MET A 36 4.54 11.86 8.64
N THR A 37 5.01 12.95 9.24
CA THR A 37 6.39 13.02 9.76
C THR A 37 6.56 12.24 11.07
N SER A 38 7.79 11.84 11.40
CA SER A 38 8.10 11.18 12.67
C SER A 38 7.72 12.03 13.89
N ALA A 39 7.81 13.36 13.79
CA ALA A 39 7.41 14.27 14.86
C ALA A 39 5.89 14.27 15.08
N GLU A 40 5.11 14.24 13.98
CA GLU A 40 3.65 14.14 14.04
C GLU A 40 3.18 12.77 14.55
N PHE A 41 3.87 11.69 14.19
CA PHE A 41 3.56 10.33 14.66
C PHE A 41 3.67 10.21 16.19
N ASN A 42 4.66 10.85 16.80
CA ASN A 42 4.93 10.78 18.24
C ASN A 42 4.08 11.74 19.09
N ASN A 43 3.30 12.64 18.47
CA ASN A 43 2.54 13.66 19.17
C ASN A 43 1.09 13.22 19.41
N ASP A 44 0.74 12.91 20.66
CA ASP A 44 -0.60 12.43 21.04
C ASP A 44 -1.70 13.50 20.96
N LYS A 45 -1.35 14.77 20.73
CA LYS A 45 -2.30 15.86 20.46
C LYS A 45 -2.66 16.00 18.98
N LYS A 46 -1.97 15.29 18.09
CA LYS A 46 -2.26 15.28 16.65
C LYS A 46 -3.44 14.35 16.39
N ASP A 47 -4.51 14.92 15.86
CA ASP A 47 -5.72 14.22 15.43
C ASP A 47 -5.40 13.19 14.33
N ALA A 48 -6.01 12.01 14.44
CA ALA A 48 -5.73 10.86 13.59
C ALA A 48 -6.99 10.01 13.35
N GLY A 49 -6.87 8.90 12.63
CA GLY A 49 -8.04 8.11 12.23
C GLY A 49 -8.65 7.31 13.39
N GLU A 50 -9.94 7.02 13.31
CA GLU A 50 -10.59 6.01 14.15
C GLU A 50 -10.72 4.68 13.41
N ILE A 51 -10.60 3.57 14.13
CA ILE A 51 -10.90 2.23 13.61
C ILE A 51 -12.13 1.69 14.33
N GLY A 52 -13.16 1.38 13.54
CA GLY A 52 -14.37 0.72 14.01
C GLY A 52 -14.25 -0.81 13.99
N ALA A 53 -15.10 -1.48 14.76
CA ALA A 53 -15.25 -2.93 14.70
C ALA A 53 -15.52 -3.39 13.25
N GLY A 54 -14.81 -4.43 12.81
CA GLY A 54 -14.92 -4.98 11.46
C GLY A 54 -14.31 -4.12 10.34
N HIS A 55 -13.67 -2.99 10.64
CA HIS A 55 -12.97 -2.20 9.62
C HIS A 55 -11.57 -2.76 9.36
N ALA A 56 -11.22 -2.87 8.09
CA ALA A 56 -9.87 -3.19 7.62
C ALA A 56 -9.32 -2.02 6.81
N VAL A 57 -8.01 -1.75 6.95
CA VAL A 57 -7.29 -0.73 6.18
C VAL A 57 -6.17 -1.42 5.41
N THR A 58 -6.08 -1.13 4.11
CA THR A 58 -5.01 -1.64 3.26
C THR A 58 -4.22 -0.46 2.71
N ALA A 59 -2.92 -0.46 3.00
CA ALA A 59 -1.95 0.44 2.37
C ALA A 59 -1.05 -0.38 1.45
N LEU A 60 -0.91 0.04 0.20
CA LEU A 60 -0.04 -0.62 -0.77
C LEU A 60 1.19 0.24 -1.00
N TYR A 61 2.37 -0.38 -0.87
CA TYR A 61 3.64 0.24 -1.19
C TYR A 61 4.25 -0.46 -2.39
N GLU A 62 4.74 0.33 -3.34
CA GLU A 62 5.66 -0.13 -4.37
C GLU A 62 7.09 0.12 -3.88
N ILE A 63 7.95 -0.89 -3.96
CA ILE A 63 9.34 -0.81 -3.51
C ILE A 63 10.31 -1.12 -4.65
N VAL A 64 11.50 -0.53 -4.58
CA VAL A 64 12.65 -0.88 -5.41
C VAL A 64 13.67 -1.59 -4.52
N PRO A 65 13.84 -2.92 -4.64
CA PRO A 65 14.84 -3.64 -3.85
C PRO A 65 16.27 -3.19 -4.20
N LYS A 66 17.16 -3.10 -3.21
CA LYS A 66 18.57 -2.70 -3.44
C LYS A 66 19.35 -3.68 -4.31
N LYS A 67 19.01 -4.97 -4.23
CA LYS A 67 19.63 -6.06 -5.01
C LYS A 67 19.11 -6.11 -6.46
N ALA A 68 18.04 -5.38 -6.78
CA ALA A 68 17.51 -5.35 -8.14
C ALA A 68 18.42 -4.52 -9.06
N LYS A 69 18.83 -5.09 -10.20
CA LYS A 69 19.43 -4.30 -11.29
C LYS A 69 18.38 -3.29 -11.76
N PRO A 70 18.67 -1.98 -11.85
CA PRO A 70 17.66 -0.98 -12.10
C PRO A 70 17.06 -1.18 -13.50
N LYS A 71 15.87 -1.79 -13.56
CA LYS A 71 14.97 -1.69 -14.72
C LYS A 71 13.87 -0.66 -14.51
N LEU A 72 13.55 -0.34 -13.25
CA LEU A 72 12.86 0.90 -12.91
C LEU A 72 13.93 1.97 -12.80
N THR A 73 14.02 2.84 -13.79
CA THR A 73 14.58 4.17 -13.55
C THR A 73 13.81 4.75 -12.37
N ALA A 74 14.51 5.05 -11.27
CA ALA A 74 13.96 5.90 -10.23
C ALA A 74 13.48 7.16 -10.95
N VAL A 75 12.17 7.31 -11.09
CA VAL A 75 11.59 8.44 -11.83
C VAL A 75 11.69 9.66 -10.93
N THR A 76 12.88 10.25 -10.91
CA THR A 76 13.16 11.61 -10.43
C THR A 76 12.77 12.58 -11.54
N ASP A 77 11.49 12.60 -11.92
CA ASP A 77 10.98 13.71 -12.73
C ASP A 77 10.42 14.75 -11.77
N ASP A 78 11.02 15.94 -11.78
CA ASP A 78 10.49 17.15 -11.15
C ASP A 78 9.14 17.52 -11.80
N LEU A 79 8.05 17.06 -11.19
CA LEU A 79 6.69 17.39 -11.63
C LEU A 79 6.26 18.73 -11.05
N LYS A 80 6.01 19.72 -11.92
CA LYS A 80 5.61 21.10 -11.59
C LYS A 80 4.40 21.23 -10.64
N TYR A 81 3.51 20.24 -10.60
CA TYR A 81 2.27 20.26 -9.80
C TYR A 81 2.06 19.01 -8.92
N GLN A 82 3.01 18.06 -8.90
CA GLN A 82 2.89 16.81 -8.14
C GLN A 82 4.18 16.57 -7.37
N ARG A 83 4.10 16.27 -6.07
CA ARG A 83 5.26 15.76 -5.34
C ARG A 83 5.34 14.26 -5.59
N VAL A 84 6.38 13.82 -6.30
CA VAL A 84 6.83 12.44 -6.19
C VAL A 84 7.32 12.27 -4.75
N ALA A 85 6.87 11.21 -4.06
CA ALA A 85 7.39 10.88 -2.74
C ALA A 85 8.92 10.88 -2.83
N THR A 86 9.55 11.78 -2.09
CA THR A 86 10.99 12.03 -2.13
C THR A 86 11.70 10.69 -1.91
N PRO A 87 12.69 10.31 -2.75
CA PRO A 87 13.59 9.24 -2.39
C PRO A 87 14.13 9.56 -1.00
N VAL A 88 13.87 8.70 -0.02
CA VAL A 88 14.48 8.86 1.30
C VAL A 88 15.96 8.57 1.08
N GLU A 89 16.79 9.61 1.11
CA GLU A 89 18.23 9.44 1.05
C GLU A 89 18.65 8.49 2.17
N PRO A 90 19.32 7.37 1.85
CA PRO A 90 19.74 6.43 2.87
C PRO A 90 20.68 7.14 3.85
N PRO A 91 20.55 6.90 5.17
CA PRO A 91 21.44 7.48 6.15
C PRO A 91 22.90 7.07 5.85
N LYS A 92 23.85 8.00 6.12
CA LYS A 92 25.28 7.80 5.84
C LYS A 92 25.86 6.57 6.55
N GLU A 93 25.27 6.20 7.68
CA GLU A 93 25.64 5.02 8.47
C GLU A 93 24.38 4.24 8.81
N LEU A 94 24.47 2.92 8.71
CA LEU A 94 23.38 1.99 9.02
C LEU A 94 23.59 1.39 10.41
N THR A 95 22.51 1.23 11.16
CA THR A 95 22.52 0.54 12.45
C THR A 95 22.73 -0.97 12.27
N GLU A 96 23.05 -1.69 13.36
CA GLU A 96 23.12 -3.16 13.31
C GLU A 96 21.78 -3.81 12.93
N ALA A 97 20.66 -3.19 13.32
CA ALA A 97 19.31 -3.63 12.91
C ALA A 97 19.14 -3.61 11.37
N ALA A 98 19.80 -2.70 10.66
CA ALA A 98 19.72 -2.71 9.19
C ALA A 98 20.38 -3.95 8.55
N LYS A 99 21.21 -4.70 9.29
CA LYS A 99 21.94 -5.87 8.81
C LYS A 99 21.22 -7.20 9.08
N THR A 100 20.08 -7.19 9.76
CA THR A 100 19.36 -8.40 10.21
C THR A 100 18.52 -9.06 9.12
N GLY A 101 18.42 -8.47 7.93
CA GLY A 101 17.57 -8.97 6.84
C GLY A 101 16.11 -8.53 6.93
N GLU A 102 15.79 -7.60 7.83
CA GLU A 102 14.48 -6.96 7.92
C GLU A 102 14.17 -6.14 6.67
N LEU A 103 12.96 -6.27 6.12
CA LEU A 103 12.50 -5.47 5.00
C LEU A 103 11.95 -4.11 5.48
N LEU A 104 11.10 -4.14 6.51
CA LEU A 104 10.48 -2.95 7.10
C LEU A 104 10.01 -3.20 8.53
N THR A 105 9.77 -2.10 9.24
CA THR A 105 9.04 -2.07 10.51
C THR A 105 7.76 -1.26 10.35
N LEU A 106 6.63 -1.86 10.75
CA LEU A 106 5.34 -1.21 10.85
C LEU A 106 5.10 -0.82 12.32
N SER A 107 5.05 0.48 12.59
CA SER A 107 4.70 1.03 13.90
C SER A 107 3.24 1.49 13.88
N LEU A 108 2.42 0.89 14.76
CA LEU A 108 1.02 1.23 14.99
C LEU A 108 0.89 1.86 16.37
N ARG A 109 0.46 3.11 16.41
CA ARG A 109 0.10 3.80 17.66
C ARG A 109 -1.40 4.02 17.71
N TYR A 110 -2.03 3.72 18.84
CA TYR A 110 -3.48 3.90 19.03
C TYR A 110 -3.82 4.08 20.51
N LYS A 111 -5.01 4.59 20.79
CA LYS A 111 -5.61 4.64 22.13
C LYS A 111 -6.77 3.66 22.20
N GLN A 112 -6.96 3.01 23.35
CA GLN A 112 -8.20 2.27 23.60
C GLN A 112 -9.39 3.23 23.64
N PRO A 113 -10.63 2.77 23.41
CA PRO A 113 -11.80 3.64 23.38
C PRO A 113 -11.97 4.48 24.66
N ASP A 114 -11.60 3.96 25.81
CA ASP A 114 -11.76 4.59 27.12
C ASP A 114 -10.44 5.14 27.71
N GLU A 115 -9.36 5.18 26.92
CA GLU A 115 -8.03 5.63 27.36
C GLU A 115 -7.58 6.89 26.63
N ASP A 116 -6.88 7.77 27.35
CA ASP A 116 -6.27 8.98 26.79
C ASP A 116 -4.79 8.80 26.42
N GLU A 117 -4.15 7.74 26.93
CA GLU A 117 -2.76 7.40 26.64
C GLU A 117 -2.65 6.45 25.44
N SER A 118 -1.59 6.64 24.65
CA SER A 118 -1.37 5.84 23.45
C SER A 118 -0.51 4.61 23.71
N THR A 119 -0.86 3.50 23.08
CA THR A 119 -0.07 2.27 23.01
C THR A 119 0.65 2.21 21.68
N LEU A 120 1.95 1.91 21.70
CA LEU A 120 2.76 1.60 20.52
C LEU A 120 2.89 0.09 20.34
N ARG A 121 2.64 -0.39 19.13
CA ARG A 121 2.92 -1.76 18.67
C ARG A 121 3.81 -1.69 17.45
N GLU A 122 4.79 -2.57 17.38
CA GLU A 122 5.71 -2.66 16.26
C GLU A 122 5.70 -4.07 15.70
N PHE A 123 5.68 -4.15 14.37
CA PHE A 123 5.68 -5.38 13.62
C PHE A 123 6.84 -5.33 12.64
N VAL A 124 7.81 -6.21 12.85
CA VAL A 124 8.96 -6.36 11.96
C VAL A 124 8.57 -7.34 10.86
N VAL A 125 8.89 -6.99 9.61
CA VAL A 125 8.65 -7.83 8.44
C VAL A 125 10.00 -8.21 7.86
N GLU A 126 10.29 -9.51 7.81
CA GLU A 126 11.52 -10.06 7.23
C GLU A 126 11.49 -9.99 5.69
N ASN A 127 12.67 -9.89 5.08
CA ASN A 127 12.81 -9.91 3.63
C ASN A 127 12.76 -11.35 3.09
N GLU A 128 11.56 -11.91 3.02
CA GLU A 128 11.32 -13.24 2.44
C GLU A 128 10.83 -13.13 0.98
N GLU A 129 11.55 -13.76 0.06
CA GLU A 129 11.11 -13.91 -1.32
C GLU A 129 10.04 -15.02 -1.40
N ARG A 130 8.80 -14.63 -1.72
CA ARG A 130 7.70 -15.56 -2.00
C ARG A 130 7.15 -15.31 -3.38
N ALA A 131 6.64 -16.35 -4.03
CA ALA A 131 5.94 -16.16 -5.30
C ALA A 131 4.67 -15.35 -5.07
N PHE A 132 4.31 -14.49 -6.03
CA PHE A 132 3.10 -13.68 -5.93
C PHE A 132 1.83 -14.53 -5.81
N ASP A 133 1.82 -15.70 -6.45
CA ASP A 133 0.71 -16.66 -6.38
C ASP A 133 0.56 -17.31 -4.99
N ASP A 134 1.59 -17.26 -4.16
CA ASP A 134 1.53 -17.74 -2.76
C ASP A 134 1.02 -16.66 -1.78
N ALA A 135 0.80 -15.43 -2.25
CA ALA A 135 0.25 -14.36 -1.42
C ALA A 135 -1.18 -14.68 -0.95
N SER A 136 -1.71 -13.91 0.01
CA SER A 136 -3.12 -14.05 0.38
C SER A 136 -4.02 -13.65 -0.80
N ALA A 137 -5.22 -14.23 -0.88
CA ALA A 137 -6.22 -13.83 -1.85
C ALA A 137 -6.54 -12.33 -1.74
N ASP A 138 -6.60 -11.79 -0.52
CA ASP A 138 -6.81 -10.35 -0.28
C ASP A 138 -5.70 -9.48 -0.87
N PHE A 139 -4.44 -9.90 -0.73
CA PHE A 139 -3.32 -9.17 -1.28
C PHE A 139 -3.35 -9.18 -2.82
N ARG A 140 -3.56 -10.35 -3.43
CA ARG A 140 -3.69 -10.47 -4.89
C ARG A 140 -4.87 -9.63 -5.42
N PHE A 141 -6.00 -9.66 -4.72
CA PHE A 141 -7.16 -8.85 -5.08
C PHE A 141 -6.86 -7.35 -4.97
N ALA A 142 -6.31 -6.87 -3.85
CA ALA A 142 -5.94 -5.47 -3.68
C ALA A 142 -4.92 -4.99 -4.73
N ALA A 143 -3.93 -5.83 -5.06
CA ALA A 143 -2.95 -5.55 -6.11
C ALA A 143 -3.63 -5.42 -7.50
N SER A 144 -4.64 -6.24 -7.79
CA SER A 144 -5.41 -6.15 -9.05
C SER A 144 -6.22 -4.85 -9.14
N VAL A 145 -6.81 -4.39 -8.04
CA VAL A 145 -7.54 -3.12 -7.96
C VAL A 145 -6.59 -1.94 -8.19
N ALA A 146 -5.43 -1.93 -7.54
CA ALA A 146 -4.42 -0.90 -7.75
C ALA A 146 -3.92 -0.88 -9.22
N SER A 147 -3.66 -2.06 -9.78
CA SER A 147 -3.24 -2.23 -11.17
C SER A 147 -4.29 -1.71 -12.16
N PHE A 148 -5.57 -1.97 -11.89
CA PHE A 148 -6.67 -1.43 -12.67
C PHE A 148 -6.71 0.11 -12.65
N GLY A 149 -6.57 0.71 -11.46
CA GLY A 149 -6.51 2.17 -11.33
C GLY A 149 -5.33 2.77 -12.10
N MET A 150 -4.16 2.15 -12.03
CA MET A 150 -2.97 2.57 -12.80
C MET A 150 -3.18 2.43 -14.31
N GLN A 151 -3.82 1.35 -14.74
CA GLN A 151 -4.13 1.10 -16.15
C GLN A 151 -5.11 2.13 -16.71
N LEU A 152 -6.19 2.43 -15.98
CA LEU A 152 -7.20 3.42 -16.39
C LEU A 152 -6.62 4.83 -16.49
N ARG A 153 -5.69 5.19 -15.60
CA ARG A 153 -5.04 6.51 -15.60
C ARG A 153 -3.87 6.61 -16.57
N ASN A 154 -3.59 5.55 -17.35
CA ASN A 154 -2.38 5.44 -18.17
C ASN A 154 -1.11 5.85 -17.39
N SER A 155 -1.00 5.33 -16.15
CA SER A 155 0.10 5.68 -15.26
C SER A 155 1.45 5.28 -15.88
N LYS A 156 2.46 6.14 -15.76
CA LYS A 156 3.85 5.80 -16.14
C LYS A 156 4.43 4.63 -15.34
N TYR A 157 3.77 4.25 -14.24
CA TYR A 157 4.16 3.16 -13.36
C TYR A 157 3.31 1.89 -13.55
N ARG A 158 2.38 1.85 -14.53
CA ARG A 158 1.53 0.66 -14.78
C ARG A 158 2.31 -0.56 -15.26
N GLY A 159 3.61 -0.41 -15.56
CA GLY A 159 4.45 -1.45 -16.12
C GLY A 159 3.89 -1.97 -17.45
N SER A 160 3.98 -3.29 -17.64
CA SER A 160 3.44 -3.99 -18.81
C SER A 160 2.08 -4.66 -18.55
N THR A 161 1.35 -4.23 -17.51
CA THR A 161 0.08 -4.87 -17.15
C THR A 161 -0.99 -4.63 -18.22
N SER A 162 -1.90 -5.59 -18.37
CA SER A 162 -3.03 -5.51 -19.30
C SER A 162 -4.34 -5.73 -18.54
N PHE A 163 -5.46 -5.26 -19.10
CA PHE A 163 -6.77 -5.53 -18.52
C PHE A 163 -7.04 -7.04 -18.38
N ALA A 164 -6.52 -7.87 -19.29
CA ALA A 164 -6.62 -9.32 -19.22
C ALA A 164 -5.85 -9.89 -18.02
N ALA A 165 -4.58 -9.48 -17.85
CA ALA A 165 -3.76 -9.92 -16.71
C ALA A 165 -4.35 -9.47 -15.37
N ILE A 166 -4.93 -8.26 -15.31
CA ILE A 166 -5.62 -7.75 -14.12
C ILE A 166 -6.84 -8.61 -13.79
N ALA A 167 -7.67 -8.93 -14.78
CA ALA A 167 -8.85 -9.77 -14.58
C ALA A 167 -8.49 -11.20 -14.16
N GLU A 168 -7.42 -11.76 -14.71
CA GLU A 168 -6.89 -13.08 -14.34
C GLU A 168 -6.39 -13.10 -12.89
N THR A 169 -5.60 -12.09 -12.50
CA THR A 169 -5.13 -11.93 -11.11
C THR A 169 -6.29 -11.77 -10.12
N ALA A 170 -7.30 -10.97 -10.48
CA ALA A 170 -8.48 -10.78 -9.66
C ALA A 170 -9.31 -12.07 -9.54
N ALA A 171 -9.41 -12.85 -10.62
CA ALA A 171 -10.11 -14.12 -10.64
C ALA A 171 -9.42 -15.20 -9.79
N SER A 172 -8.08 -15.26 -9.78
CA SER A 172 -7.32 -16.15 -8.89
C SER A 172 -7.36 -15.75 -7.41
N ALA A 173 -7.97 -14.60 -7.12
CA ALA A 173 -8.14 -14.03 -5.80
C ALA A 173 -9.60 -14.06 -5.31
N ILE A 174 -10.50 -14.75 -6.03
CA ILE A 174 -11.85 -14.99 -5.52
C ILE A 174 -11.75 -16.03 -4.40
N SER A 175 -11.92 -15.57 -3.17
CA SER A 175 -12.12 -16.40 -1.98
C SER A 175 -13.23 -15.75 -1.17
N ASP A 176 -14.26 -16.51 -0.83
CA ASP A 176 -15.40 -16.06 0.00
C ASP A 176 -15.98 -14.69 -0.44
N ASP A 177 -16.80 -14.70 -1.49
CA ASP A 177 -17.41 -13.50 -2.09
C ASP A 177 -18.95 -13.50 -1.94
N PRO A 178 -19.49 -13.51 -0.70
CA PRO A 178 -20.93 -13.67 -0.46
C PRO A 178 -21.77 -12.50 -1.01
N GLN A 179 -21.14 -11.34 -1.18
CA GLN A 179 -21.78 -10.13 -1.71
C GLN A 179 -21.49 -9.91 -3.22
N GLY A 180 -20.63 -10.75 -3.82
CA GLY A 180 -20.32 -10.70 -5.25
C GLY A 180 -19.42 -9.54 -5.69
N HIS A 181 -18.81 -8.80 -4.75
CA HIS A 181 -18.02 -7.61 -5.06
C HIS A 181 -16.74 -7.91 -5.84
N ARG A 182 -16.06 -9.03 -5.55
CA ARG A 182 -14.86 -9.42 -6.31
C ARG A 182 -15.22 -9.82 -7.73
N THR A 183 -16.33 -10.55 -7.86
CA THR A 183 -16.89 -10.96 -9.15
C THR A 183 -17.30 -9.75 -9.99
N GLU A 184 -18.01 -8.79 -9.39
CA GLU A 184 -18.40 -7.54 -10.04
C GLU A 184 -17.19 -6.73 -10.51
N PHE A 185 -16.13 -6.65 -9.69
CA PHE A 185 -14.89 -5.98 -10.07
C PHE A 185 -14.25 -6.60 -11.33
N ILE A 186 -14.20 -7.94 -11.43
CA ILE A 186 -13.66 -8.62 -12.61
C ILE A 186 -14.46 -8.25 -13.88
N ASP A 187 -15.78 -8.20 -13.76
CA ASP A 187 -16.64 -7.81 -14.87
C ASP A 187 -16.45 -6.33 -15.25
N LEU A 188 -16.23 -5.44 -14.27
CA LEU A 188 -15.87 -4.05 -14.51
C LEU A 188 -14.56 -3.94 -15.31
N VAL A 189 -13.52 -4.69 -14.95
CA VAL A 189 -12.25 -4.73 -15.67
C VAL A 189 -12.44 -5.16 -17.13
N ARG A 190 -13.21 -6.22 -17.35
CA ARG A 190 -13.52 -6.72 -18.71
C ARG A 190 -14.30 -5.71 -19.54
N ARG A 191 -15.27 -5.01 -18.96
CA ARG A 191 -16.05 -3.95 -19.63
C ARG A 191 -15.15 -2.77 -20.00
N ALA A 192 -14.29 -2.33 -19.08
CA ALA A 192 -13.32 -1.27 -19.34
C ALA A 192 -12.39 -1.64 -20.51
N SER A 193 -11.89 -2.88 -20.56
CA SER A 193 -11.07 -3.36 -21.68
C SER A 193 -11.75 -3.18 -23.04
N LYS A 194 -13.06 -3.50 -23.14
CA LYS A 194 -13.83 -3.38 -24.38
C LYS A 194 -14.10 -1.93 -24.78
N LEU A 195 -14.27 -1.04 -23.81
CA LEU A 195 -14.48 0.39 -24.07
C LEU A 195 -13.18 1.06 -24.52
N MET A 196 -12.07 0.73 -23.87
CA MET A 196 -10.76 1.29 -24.19
C MET A 196 -10.26 0.82 -25.56
N SER A 197 -10.55 -0.41 -25.98
CA SER A 197 -10.16 -0.89 -27.31
C SER A 197 -10.90 -0.15 -28.43
N ARG A 198 -12.17 0.23 -28.21
CA ARG A 198 -12.98 1.00 -29.18
C ARG A 198 -12.55 2.47 -29.28
N ALA A 199 -11.98 3.03 -28.22
CA ALA A 199 -11.50 4.41 -28.21
C ALA A 199 -10.15 4.59 -28.91
N SER A 200 -9.46 3.47 -29.21
CA SER A 200 -8.16 3.44 -29.91
C SER A 200 -8.27 3.13 -31.41
N GLU A 201 -9.50 2.92 -31.92
CA GLU A 201 -9.84 2.82 -33.35
C GLU A 201 -10.32 4.17 -33.87
#